data_AF-A0A5N8XXB5-F1
#
_entry.id   AF-A0A5N8XXB5-F1
#
_cell.length_a   1.000
_cell.length_b   1.000
_cell.length_c   1.000
_cell.angle_alpha   90.00
_cell.angle_beta   90.00
_cell.angle_gamma   90.00
#
_symmetry.space_group_name_H-M   'P 1'
#
loop_
_entity.id
_entity.type
_entity.pdbx_description
1 polymer ?
#
loop_
_entity_poly.entity_id
_entity_poly.type
_entity_poly.pdbx_seq_one_letter_code
_entity_poly.pdbx_strand_id
1 'polypeptide(L)'
;MRLRLPEERPAEPPTGYKIAHPMLSQDGSRAGFTGVSLGGALPYGVLDEARCVYGLRHRSPARLCDCGFHCVHDRPSAEALLCTAEHRAAVLLEVSVLGSYIRFELGFRYARQRVRCATVGPCACGAAALALADAGWGRPGWRALAAACAGCVRGRTSLSLPSFARLAGEGLR
;
A
#
# COMPACT_ATOMS: atom_id res chain seq x y z
N MET A 1 30.99 -10.39 12.04
CA MET A 1 30.91 -10.38 10.56
C MET A 1 29.62 -9.67 10.14
N ARG A 2 29.66 -8.47 9.55
CA ARG A 2 28.45 -7.82 9.01
C ARG A 2 28.14 -8.45 7.66
N LEU A 3 27.28 -9.47 7.64
CA LEU A 3 26.75 -10.04 6.41
C LEU A 3 25.96 -8.95 5.67
N ARG A 4 26.61 -8.28 4.72
CA ARG A 4 25.91 -7.41 3.77
C ARG A 4 25.06 -8.31 2.88
N LEU A 5 23.82 -7.92 2.66
CA LEU A 5 22.96 -8.57 1.68
C LEU A 5 23.61 -8.45 0.30
N PRO A 6 23.55 -9.49 -0.55
CA PRO A 6 23.77 -9.30 -1.97
C PRO A 6 22.81 -8.22 -2.46
N GLU A 7 23.34 -7.16 -3.05
CA GLU A 7 22.53 -6.18 -3.74
C GLU A 7 22.18 -6.80 -5.10
N GLU A 8 20.98 -7.37 -5.22
CA GLU A 8 20.48 -7.78 -6.52
C GLU A 8 20.30 -6.52 -7.38
N ARG A 9 20.93 -6.49 -8.57
CA ARG A 9 20.90 -5.37 -9.52
C ARG A 9 20.27 -5.81 -10.84
N PRO A 10 18.96 -6.07 -10.87
CA PRO A 10 18.27 -6.39 -12.12
C PRO A 10 18.31 -5.19 -13.06
N ALA A 11 18.31 -5.45 -14.38
CA ALA A 11 18.31 -4.40 -15.40
C ALA A 11 17.06 -3.51 -15.32
N GLU A 12 15.94 -4.10 -14.90
CA GLU A 12 14.68 -3.42 -14.63
C GLU A 12 14.23 -3.71 -13.18
N PRO A 13 13.63 -2.73 -12.48
CA PRO A 13 13.07 -2.96 -11.16
C PRO A 13 12.04 -4.11 -11.17
N PRO A 14 12.12 -5.09 -10.25
CA PRO A 14 11.12 -6.14 -10.16
C PRO A 14 9.73 -5.57 -9.91
N THR A 15 8.72 -6.19 -10.51
CA THR A 15 7.31 -5.93 -10.16
C THR A 15 6.89 -6.86 -9.03
N GLY A 16 6.08 -6.35 -8.11
CA GLY A 16 5.40 -7.15 -7.10
C GLY A 16 4.01 -6.64 -6.80
N TYR A 17 3.27 -7.40 -5.99
CA TYR A 17 1.89 -7.13 -5.66
C TYR A 17 1.66 -7.17 -4.15
N LYS A 18 0.81 -6.29 -3.64
CA LYS A 18 0.44 -6.27 -2.21
C LYS A 18 -0.92 -5.64 -2.02
N ILE A 19 -1.46 -5.73 -0.81
CA ILE A 19 -2.68 -5.03 -0.43
C ILE A 19 -2.37 -3.92 0.58
N ALA A 20 -3.15 -2.85 0.52
CA ALA A 20 -3.02 -1.72 1.42
C ALA A 20 -4.35 -0.98 1.57
N HIS A 21 -4.53 -0.24 2.65
CA HIS A 21 -5.69 0.62 2.80
C HIS A 21 -5.39 2.00 2.18
N PRO A 22 -6.25 2.53 1.29
CA PRO A 22 -6.10 3.88 0.77
C PRO A 22 -6.38 4.89 1.88
N MET A 23 -5.57 5.95 1.94
CA MET A 23 -5.60 6.95 2.99
C MET A 23 -5.74 8.36 2.39
N LEU A 24 -6.47 9.23 3.09
CA LEU A 24 -6.60 10.66 2.78
C LEU A 24 -6.19 11.48 4.00
N SER A 25 -5.35 12.50 3.79
CA SER A 25 -4.97 13.41 4.87
C SER A 25 -6.19 14.20 5.37
N GLN A 26 -6.18 14.61 6.63
CA GLN A 26 -7.30 15.30 7.28
C GLN A 26 -7.70 16.59 6.54
N ASP A 27 -6.72 17.31 6.00
CA ASP A 27 -6.89 18.53 5.21
C ASP A 27 -7.27 18.27 3.74
N GLY A 28 -7.36 17.00 3.33
CA GLY A 28 -7.70 16.59 1.97
C GLY A 28 -6.62 16.86 0.92
N SER A 29 -5.43 17.31 1.33
CA SER A 29 -4.37 17.73 0.40
C SER A 29 -3.53 16.58 -0.16
N ARG A 30 -3.52 15.43 0.52
CA ARG A 30 -2.63 14.29 0.21
C ARG A 30 -3.38 12.97 0.28
N ALA A 31 -3.06 12.09 -0.65
CA ALA A 31 -3.49 10.70 -0.62
C ALA A 31 -2.28 9.75 -0.57
N GLY A 32 -2.49 8.56 -0.03
CA GLY A 32 -1.45 7.55 0.12
C GLY A 32 -2.04 6.23 0.56
N PHE A 33 -1.22 5.39 1.17
CA PHE A 33 -1.65 4.08 1.62
C PHE A 33 -1.06 3.74 2.98
N THR A 34 -1.66 2.77 3.67
CA THR A 34 -1.05 2.13 4.84
C THR A 34 -1.10 0.62 4.67
N GLY A 35 -0.06 -0.08 5.11
CA GLY A 35 0.00 -1.53 5.02
C GLY A 35 -1.06 -2.21 5.89
N VAL A 36 -1.34 -3.49 5.61
CA VAL A 36 -2.29 -4.31 6.39
C VAL A 36 -1.63 -5.11 7.53
N SER A 37 -0.29 -5.11 7.59
CA SER A 37 0.51 -5.84 8.59
C SER A 37 1.24 -4.86 9.53
N LEU A 38 2.42 -5.22 10.06
CA LEU A 38 3.27 -4.37 10.90
C LEU A 38 3.56 -2.98 10.28
N GLY A 39 3.57 -2.88 8.94
CA GLY A 39 3.72 -1.62 8.22
C GLY A 39 2.48 -0.70 8.25
N GLY A 40 1.42 -1.09 8.97
CA GLY A 40 0.16 -0.34 9.06
C GLY A 40 0.16 0.83 10.03
N ALA A 41 1.29 1.16 10.66
CA ALA A 41 1.39 2.20 11.68
C ALA A 41 1.39 3.63 11.08
N LEU A 42 2.01 3.82 9.91
CA LEU A 42 2.20 5.13 9.30
C LEU A 42 1.81 5.10 7.82
N PRO A 43 0.93 6.02 7.36
CA PRO A 43 0.67 6.19 5.94
C PRO A 43 1.92 6.59 5.17
N TYR A 44 2.04 6.05 3.96
CA TYR A 44 3.15 6.28 3.02
C TYR A 44 2.63 6.76 1.66
N GLY A 45 3.48 7.45 0.91
CA GLY A 45 3.17 7.94 -0.43
C GLY A 45 3.29 6.87 -1.52
N VAL A 46 2.90 7.21 -2.75
CA VAL A 46 3.05 6.34 -3.93
C VAL A 46 4.52 5.99 -4.17
N LEU A 47 5.41 6.97 -4.07
CA LEU A 47 6.86 6.82 -4.05
C LEU A 47 7.34 7.10 -2.62
N ASP A 48 7.90 6.09 -1.94
CA ASP A 48 8.32 6.26 -0.55
C ASP A 48 9.45 5.28 -0.17
N GLU A 49 10.12 5.59 0.94
CA GLU A 49 11.21 4.83 1.52
C GLU A 49 10.78 4.14 2.83
N ALA A 50 11.22 2.90 2.99
CA ALA A 50 10.90 2.11 4.16
C ALA A 50 11.74 2.53 5.36
N ARG A 51 11.08 2.65 6.51
CA ARG A 51 11.71 2.97 7.79
C ARG A 51 11.52 1.81 8.76
N CYS A 52 12.41 1.69 9.74
CA CYS A 52 12.24 0.70 10.80
C CYS A 52 11.05 1.10 11.67
N VAL A 53 10.02 0.25 11.73
CA VAL A 53 8.83 0.48 12.57
C VAL A 53 9.19 0.55 14.06
N TYR A 54 10.26 -0.12 14.47
CA TYR A 54 10.78 -0.10 15.83
C TYR A 54 11.71 1.10 16.13
N GLY A 55 11.92 2.01 15.17
CA GLY A 55 12.79 3.19 15.36
C GLY A 55 14.29 2.88 15.46
N LEU A 56 14.70 1.65 15.14
CA LEU A 56 16.10 1.22 15.21
C LEU A 56 16.95 1.87 14.11
N ARG A 57 18.23 2.12 14.42
CA ARG A 57 19.20 2.81 13.55
C ARG A 57 19.91 1.85 12.59
N HIS A 58 19.16 1.08 11.80
CA HIS A 58 19.69 0.30 10.68
C HIS A 58 19.05 0.73 9.36
N ARG A 59 19.67 0.34 8.23
CA ARG A 59 19.04 0.52 6.91
C ARG A 59 17.90 -0.49 6.75
N SER A 60 16.80 -0.07 6.14
CA SER A 60 15.72 -0.96 5.72
C SER A 60 15.98 -1.43 4.27
N PRO A 61 15.71 -2.70 3.93
CA PRO A 61 15.38 -3.80 4.83
C PRO A 61 16.62 -4.33 5.55
N ALA A 62 16.44 -4.83 6.77
CA ALA A 62 17.46 -5.55 7.53
C ALA A 62 17.00 -6.99 7.78
N ARG A 63 17.92 -7.95 7.63
CA ARG A 63 17.64 -9.39 7.66
C ARG A 63 17.01 -9.89 8.97
N LEU A 64 17.39 -9.30 10.11
CA LEU A 64 16.95 -9.69 11.45
C LEU A 64 15.95 -8.70 12.05
N CYS A 65 15.29 -7.93 11.20
CA CYS A 65 14.23 -7.00 11.57
C CYS A 65 13.06 -7.24 10.61
N ASP A 66 11.87 -6.73 10.91
CA ASP A 66 10.70 -6.79 10.03
C ASP A 66 10.52 -5.51 9.19
N CYS A 67 11.52 -4.63 9.18
CA CYS A 67 11.49 -3.37 8.43
C CYS A 67 11.55 -3.54 6.90
N GLY A 68 11.08 -2.56 6.16
CA GLY A 68 10.97 -2.69 4.70
C GLY A 68 9.51 -2.74 4.29
N PHE A 69 9.25 -2.31 3.07
CA PHE A 69 8.00 -2.68 2.44
C PHE A 69 8.05 -4.15 2.05
N HIS A 70 6.88 -4.79 1.99
CA HIS A 70 6.73 -6.18 1.57
C HIS A 70 5.73 -6.28 0.42
N CYS A 71 6.01 -7.13 -0.56
CA CYS A 71 5.08 -7.53 -1.61
C CYS A 71 5.33 -8.98 -2.01
N VAL A 72 4.31 -9.67 -2.50
CA VAL A 72 4.44 -10.99 -3.12
C VAL A 72 4.79 -10.87 -4.61
N HIS A 73 5.27 -11.94 -5.22
CA HIS A 73 5.68 -11.94 -6.64
C HIS A 73 4.50 -11.82 -7.60
N ASP A 74 3.39 -12.50 -7.31
CA ASP A 74 2.29 -12.63 -8.25
C ASP A 74 1.00 -12.00 -7.72
N ARG A 75 0.16 -11.60 -8.68
CA ARG A 75 -1.10 -10.94 -8.42
C ARG A 75 -2.13 -11.85 -7.71
N PRO A 76 -2.36 -13.11 -8.14
CA PRO A 76 -3.29 -14.00 -7.45
C PRO A 76 -3.00 -14.18 -5.96
N SER A 77 -1.72 -14.32 -5.57
CA SER A 77 -1.30 -14.42 -4.18
C SER A 77 -1.69 -13.18 -3.36
N ALA A 78 -1.56 -11.97 -3.94
CA ALA A 78 -1.98 -10.74 -3.28
C ALA A 78 -3.51 -10.61 -3.22
N GLU A 79 -4.22 -11.02 -4.26
CA GLU A 79 -5.69 -11.01 -4.31
C GLU A 79 -6.29 -11.99 -3.28
N ALA A 80 -5.66 -13.15 -3.06
CA ALA A 80 -6.10 -14.12 -2.06
C ALA A 80 -6.16 -13.53 -0.63
N LEU A 81 -5.30 -12.55 -0.32
CA LEU A 81 -5.32 -11.86 0.97
C LEU A 81 -6.61 -11.07 1.20
N LEU A 82 -7.26 -10.57 0.14
CA LEU A 82 -8.53 -9.82 0.20
C LEU A 82 -9.73 -10.69 0.61
N CYS A 83 -9.59 -12.02 0.59
CA CYS A 83 -10.63 -12.94 1.05
C CYS A 83 -10.87 -12.84 2.57
N THR A 84 -9.84 -12.45 3.33
CA THR A 84 -9.95 -12.27 4.79
C THR A 84 -10.84 -11.07 5.11
N ALA A 85 -11.73 -11.20 6.11
CA ALA A 85 -12.67 -10.15 6.46
C ALA A 85 -11.97 -8.83 6.82
N GLU A 86 -10.83 -8.94 7.50
CA GLU A 86 -9.98 -7.83 7.94
C GLU A 86 -9.38 -7.02 6.78
N HIS A 87 -9.19 -7.65 5.63
CA HIS A 87 -8.52 -7.04 4.48
C HIS A 87 -9.44 -6.80 3.28
N ARG A 88 -10.71 -7.19 3.37
CA ARG A 88 -11.67 -7.07 2.27
C ARG A 88 -11.86 -5.65 1.75
N ALA A 89 -11.62 -4.64 2.59
CA ALA A 89 -11.70 -3.23 2.21
C ALA A 89 -10.37 -2.64 1.68
N ALA A 90 -9.29 -3.43 1.66
CA ALA A 90 -8.01 -2.99 1.10
C ALA A 90 -8.07 -2.96 -0.44
N VAL A 91 -7.14 -2.21 -1.03
CA VAL A 91 -6.92 -2.19 -2.48
C VAL A 91 -5.73 -3.06 -2.83
N LEU A 92 -5.76 -3.66 -4.02
CA LEU A 92 -4.61 -4.36 -4.57
C LEU A 92 -3.68 -3.35 -5.23
N LEU A 93 -2.40 -3.40 -4.90
CA LEU A 93 -1.35 -2.56 -5.43
C LEU A 93 -0.40 -3.37 -6.30
N GLU A 94 -0.11 -2.86 -7.48
CA GLU A 94 1.06 -3.25 -8.27
C GLU A 94 2.19 -2.26 -7.97
N VAL A 95 3.38 -2.76 -7.64
CA VAL A 95 4.51 -1.94 -7.21
C VAL A 95 5.78 -2.27 -7.98
N SER A 96 6.57 -1.25 -8.29
CA SER A 96 7.97 -1.40 -8.65
C SER A 96 8.81 -1.46 -7.38
N VAL A 97 9.60 -2.53 -7.24
CA VAL A 97 10.55 -2.76 -6.14
C VAL A 97 11.82 -1.96 -6.42
N LEU A 98 12.09 -0.94 -5.60
CA LEU A 98 13.20 -0.01 -5.77
C LEU A 98 14.18 -0.06 -4.59
N GLY A 99 15.40 0.41 -4.85
CA GLY A 99 16.48 0.40 -3.87
C GLY A 99 16.93 -1.03 -3.51
N SER A 100 17.60 -1.18 -2.36
CA SER A 100 18.02 -2.51 -1.90
C SER A 100 16.81 -3.37 -1.55
N TYR A 101 16.82 -4.62 -1.99
CA TYR A 101 15.79 -5.59 -1.65
C TYR A 101 16.40 -6.96 -1.33
N ILE A 102 15.59 -7.79 -0.69
CA ILE A 102 15.86 -9.21 -0.46
C ILE A 102 14.65 -10.02 -0.91
N ARG A 103 14.90 -11.24 -1.39
CA ARG A 103 13.85 -12.25 -1.49
C ARG A 103 13.43 -12.64 -0.09
N PHE A 104 12.14 -12.62 0.17
CA PHE A 104 11.57 -12.88 1.47
C PHE A 104 10.21 -13.52 1.28
N GLU A 105 10.01 -14.69 1.90
CA GLU A 105 8.79 -15.49 1.75
C GLU A 105 8.45 -15.71 0.26
N LEU A 106 7.23 -15.36 -0.15
CA LEU A 106 6.72 -15.50 -1.53
C LEU A 106 6.96 -14.23 -2.36
N GLY A 107 7.94 -13.40 -1.99
CA GLY A 107 8.14 -12.11 -2.62
C GLY A 107 9.41 -11.37 -2.21
N PHE A 108 9.25 -10.08 -1.98
CA PHE A 108 10.34 -9.15 -1.72
C PHE A 108 10.11 -8.35 -0.46
N ARG A 109 11.19 -8.12 0.29
CA ARG A 109 11.29 -7.01 1.24
C ARG A 109 12.27 -5.98 0.71
N TYR A 110 11.89 -4.71 0.72
CA TYR A 110 12.62 -3.70 -0.05
C TYR A 110 12.59 -2.30 0.57
N ALA A 111 13.57 -1.49 0.17
CA ALA A 111 13.87 -0.20 0.76
C ALA A 111 13.01 0.94 0.21
N ARG A 112 12.57 0.85 -1.04
CA ARG A 112 11.80 1.91 -1.70
C ARG A 112 10.78 1.30 -2.66
N GLN A 113 9.60 1.89 -2.78
CA GLN A 113 8.60 1.48 -3.80
C GLN A 113 8.25 2.66 -4.68
N ARG A 114 7.73 2.32 -5.85
CA ARG A 114 6.69 3.11 -6.52
C ARG A 114 5.44 2.27 -6.71
N VAL A 115 4.30 2.71 -6.20
CA VAL A 115 3.00 2.13 -6.57
C VAL A 115 2.64 2.59 -7.99
N ARG A 116 2.33 1.63 -8.87
CA ARG A 116 2.04 1.90 -10.29
C ARG A 116 0.54 1.91 -10.55
N CYS A 117 -0.15 0.91 -10.00
CA CYS A 117 -1.58 0.72 -10.15
C CYS A 117 -2.21 0.40 -8.80
N ALA A 118 -3.40 0.94 -8.54
CA ALA A 118 -4.24 0.57 -7.40
C ALA A 118 -5.59 0.05 -7.90
N THR A 119 -5.80 -1.27 -7.82
CA THR A 119 -7.10 -1.87 -8.15
C THR A 119 -8.03 -1.78 -6.96
N VAL A 120 -9.10 -1.02 -7.11
CA VAL A 120 -10.16 -0.89 -6.11
C VAL A 120 -11.18 -2.00 -6.28
N GLY A 121 -11.42 -2.76 -5.22
CA GLY A 121 -12.44 -3.81 -5.20
C GLY A 121 -13.88 -3.26 -5.22
N PRO A 122 -14.89 -4.14 -5.20
CA PRO A 122 -16.28 -3.70 -5.14
C PRO A 122 -16.60 -2.99 -3.82
N CYS A 123 -17.70 -2.25 -3.81
CA CYS A 123 -18.30 -1.74 -2.58
C CYS A 123 -18.67 -2.90 -1.64
N ALA A 124 -18.77 -2.65 -0.34
CA ALA A 124 -19.17 -3.65 0.66
C ALA A 124 -20.53 -4.33 0.35
N CYS A 125 -21.42 -3.64 -0.36
CA CYS A 125 -22.70 -4.19 -0.83
C CYS A 125 -22.59 -5.05 -2.10
N GLY A 126 -21.39 -5.25 -2.64
CA GLY A 126 -21.11 -6.03 -3.86
C GLY A 126 -21.16 -5.22 -5.16
N ALA A 127 -21.74 -4.02 -5.15
CA ALA A 127 -21.82 -3.18 -6.36
C ALA A 127 -20.45 -2.64 -6.78
N ALA A 128 -20.29 -2.33 -8.07
CA ALA A 128 -19.08 -1.71 -8.61
C ALA A 128 -18.77 -0.39 -7.87
N ALA A 129 -17.50 -0.23 -7.51
CA ALA A 129 -17.02 0.98 -6.84
C ALA A 129 -16.88 2.12 -7.84
N LEU A 130 -17.29 3.32 -7.42
CA LEU A 130 -17.16 4.56 -8.19
C LEU A 130 -16.31 5.59 -7.43
N ALA A 131 -16.15 5.40 -6.12
CA ALA A 131 -15.43 6.30 -5.24
C ALA A 131 -14.74 5.52 -4.12
N LEU A 132 -13.83 6.21 -3.45
CA LEU A 132 -13.27 5.86 -2.16
C LEU A 132 -13.90 6.77 -1.11
N ALA A 133 -14.59 6.21 -0.12
CA ALA A 133 -15.30 6.94 0.93
C ALA A 133 -14.74 6.62 2.31
N ASP A 134 -14.93 7.52 3.27
CA ASP A 134 -14.50 7.34 4.67
C ASP A 134 -14.95 5.96 5.19
N ALA A 135 -13.97 5.20 5.68
CA ALA A 135 -14.12 3.84 6.20
C ALA A 135 -14.44 3.81 7.71
N GLY A 136 -14.51 4.97 8.37
CA GLY A 136 -14.81 5.08 9.80
C GLY A 136 -13.62 4.82 10.73
N TRP A 137 -12.40 4.71 10.19
CA TRP A 137 -11.17 4.54 10.96
C TRP A 137 -10.00 5.28 10.30
N GLY A 138 -8.88 5.38 11.01
CA GLY A 138 -7.69 6.04 10.46
C GLY A 138 -6.45 5.98 11.33
N ARG A 139 -5.58 6.96 11.10
CA ARG A 139 -4.36 7.27 11.87
C ARG A 139 -4.36 8.76 12.20
N PRO A 140 -3.55 9.24 13.15
CA PRO A 140 -3.45 10.68 13.42
C PRO A 140 -3.19 11.48 12.13
N GLY A 141 -4.10 12.40 11.80
CA GLY A 141 -4.03 13.23 10.58
C GLY A 141 -4.45 12.53 9.28
N TRP A 142 -4.93 11.29 9.32
CA TRP A 142 -5.30 10.51 8.13
C TRP A 142 -6.55 9.67 8.32
N ARG A 143 -7.43 9.68 7.32
CA ARG A 143 -8.64 8.85 7.26
C ARG A 143 -8.41 7.71 6.30
N ALA A 144 -8.78 6.49 6.71
CA ALA A 144 -8.83 5.37 5.79
C ALA A 144 -10.07 5.48 4.90
N LEU A 145 -9.91 5.06 3.65
CA LEU A 145 -10.99 5.02 2.68
C LEU A 145 -11.31 3.56 2.30
N ALA A 146 -12.55 3.33 1.89
CA ALA A 146 -13.02 2.06 1.36
C ALA A 146 -13.81 2.29 0.08
N ALA A 147 -13.85 1.27 -0.77
CA ALA A 147 -14.66 1.25 -1.99
C ALA A 147 -16.14 1.58 -1.70
N ALA A 148 -16.71 2.50 -2.47
CA ALA A 148 -18.11 2.90 -2.36
C ALA A 148 -18.76 3.01 -3.75
N CYS A 149 -19.97 2.45 -3.86
CA CYS A 149 -20.83 2.64 -5.02
C CYS A 149 -21.67 3.92 -4.87
N ALA A 150 -22.39 4.32 -5.93
CA ALA A 150 -23.23 5.52 -5.93
C ALA A 150 -24.33 5.53 -4.86
N GLY A 151 -24.81 4.35 -4.44
CA GLY A 151 -25.79 4.22 -3.37
C GLY A 151 -25.16 4.40 -1.98
N CYS A 152 -24.08 3.68 -1.71
CA CYS A 152 -23.45 3.63 -0.39
C CYS A 152 -22.57 4.84 -0.07
N VAL A 153 -22.20 5.67 -1.05
CA VAL A 153 -21.33 6.85 -0.82
C VAL A 153 -22.04 7.99 -0.08
N ARG A 154 -23.38 8.04 -0.12
CA ARG A 154 -24.18 9.17 0.36
C ARG A 154 -23.83 9.56 1.81
N GLY A 155 -23.62 10.86 2.04
CA GLY A 155 -23.36 11.42 3.37
C GLY A 155 -21.95 11.19 3.92
N ARG A 156 -21.04 10.55 3.16
CA ARG A 156 -19.66 10.30 3.58
C ARG A 156 -18.68 11.18 2.81
N THR A 157 -17.62 11.64 3.48
CA THR A 157 -16.45 12.21 2.81
C THR A 157 -15.92 11.18 1.81
N SER A 158 -15.77 11.59 0.55
CA SER A 158 -15.38 10.69 -0.52
C SER A 158 -14.62 11.39 -1.62
N LEU A 159 -13.88 10.59 -2.39
CA LEU A 159 -13.13 11.01 -3.57
C LEU A 159 -13.43 10.06 -4.71
N SER A 160 -13.53 10.59 -5.92
CA SER A 160 -13.50 9.74 -7.11
C SER A 160 -12.13 9.08 -7.27
N LEU A 161 -12.07 7.92 -7.91
CA LEU A 161 -10.80 7.21 -8.15
C LEU A 161 -9.75 8.09 -8.86
N PRO A 162 -10.09 8.87 -9.91
CA PRO A 162 -9.13 9.76 -10.54
C PRO A 162 -8.65 10.90 -9.64
N SER A 163 -9.50 11.38 -8.71
CA SER A 163 -9.10 12.43 -7.78
C SER A 163 -8.14 11.89 -6.71
N PHE A 164 -8.39 10.67 -6.23
CA PHE A 164 -7.44 9.98 -5.35
C PHE A 164 -6.08 9.80 -6.04
N ALA A 165 -6.06 9.30 -7.28
CA ALA A 165 -4.83 9.14 -8.05
C ALA A 165 -4.06 10.46 -8.23
N ARG A 166 -4.76 11.55 -8.50
CA ARG A 166 -4.16 12.89 -8.62
C ARG A 166 -3.53 13.37 -7.31
N LEU A 167 -4.22 13.20 -6.18
CA LEU A 167 -3.71 13.59 -4.86
C LEU A 167 -2.57 12.69 -4.38
N ALA A 168 -2.55 11.43 -4.82
CA ALA A 168 -1.49 10.47 -4.51
C ALA A 168 -0.22 10.75 -5.33
N GLY A 169 -0.37 11.33 -6.53
CA GLY A 169 0.72 11.78 -7.38
C GLY A 169 1.48 10.64 -8.05
N GLU A 170 2.69 10.97 -8.55
CA GLU A 170 3.67 9.99 -9.08
C GLU A 170 3.17 9.10 -10.24
N GLY A 171 2.10 9.54 -10.92
CA GLY A 171 1.52 8.81 -12.05
C GLY A 171 0.78 7.54 -11.66
N LEU A 172 0.26 7.46 -10.42
CA LEU A 172 -0.62 6.37 -9.99
C LEU A 172 -1.81 6.21 -10.95
N ARG A 173 -2.12 4.95 -11.28
CA ARG A 173 -3.28 4.55 -12.09
C ARG A 173 -4.33 3.86 -11.24
#